data_AF-A0A349N9T9-F1
#
_entry.id   AF-A0A349N9T9-F1
#
_cell.length_a   1.000
_cell.length_b   1.000
_cell.length_c   1.000
_cell.angle_alpha   90.00
_cell.angle_beta   90.00
_cell.angle_gamma   90.00
#
_symmetry.space_group_name_H-M   'P 1'
#
loop_
_entity.id
_entity.type
_entity.pdbx_description
1 polymer ?
#
loop_
_entity_poly.entity_id
_entity_poly.type
_entity_poly.pdbx_seq_one_letter_code
_entity_poly.pdbx_strand_id
1 'polypeptide(L)'
;QKSARIAGIAGREWPEECQFEIKTISGTHSGNVGIYWLGWTGKGDQRKMRIGVRGSGKTDDPELALSLSNATSRAELAKLTKLYSNSGDKKLLLLDVPAGMEGPFKVSLSGDSDSFDNTLFVAEERPRPIGLHYFGEIENADNPNQAAFYIKRATLGWEDPIVNFGTPNRVDAEENRAAPFILIDSVLDKNSVASVRSRISEGSHGLLLLDHPDRIEVAASLLGENGWRAGTENPTDSRLGTIDFQHPSFNLFADPRFSDFSRIRFWHTHTVRLPEDSNAVAIAQYDDESPAILEVPIGTGTLTIWVGDWAPKYSQWVLSTKFVPWLQRLFERAAGGPDQPSVVSIDAVRSQFSSPTASWQLLDADVSSSETPALPGLYRLRDGRSDRWIALQISSEESEWETHAFEDWERLGAPLGGSSSLAESKIPTEAELRTQNAVELESQQQIWRWVIIFVAILLATESLIARKLQNREDTVAV
;
A
#
# COMPACT_ATOMS: atom_id res chain seq x y z
N GLN A 1 -19.66 15.38 -15.66
CA GLN A 1 -18.25 15.78 -15.41
C GLN A 1 -17.36 14.57 -15.62
N LYS A 2 -16.07 14.77 -15.93
CA LYS A 2 -15.09 13.69 -16.13
C LYS A 2 -14.82 12.87 -14.87
N SER A 3 -15.13 13.44 -13.71
CA SER A 3 -15.17 12.75 -12.41
C SER A 3 -16.12 11.53 -12.39
N ALA A 4 -17.15 11.51 -13.25
CA ALA A 4 -18.15 10.45 -13.25
C ALA A 4 -17.60 9.11 -13.78
N ARG A 5 -17.86 8.02 -13.05
CA ARG A 5 -17.45 6.66 -13.46
C ARG A 5 -18.42 6.07 -14.49
N ILE A 6 -18.27 6.47 -15.76
CA ILE A 6 -19.18 6.07 -16.86
C ILE A 6 -18.82 4.74 -17.55
N ALA A 7 -17.68 4.13 -17.21
CA ALA A 7 -17.21 2.89 -17.85
C ALA A 7 -18.18 1.70 -17.70
N GLY A 8 -19.01 1.67 -16.65
CA GLY A 8 -20.00 0.62 -16.43
C GLY A 8 -21.17 0.59 -17.43
N ILE A 9 -21.28 1.61 -18.28
CA ILE A 9 -22.30 1.76 -19.31
C ILE A 9 -21.90 1.06 -20.61
N ALA A 10 -20.58 0.93 -20.86
CA ALA A 10 -20.05 0.32 -22.08
C ALA A 10 -20.58 -1.11 -22.28
N GLY A 11 -21.07 -1.41 -23.48
CA GLY A 11 -21.46 -2.77 -23.88
C GLY A 11 -22.76 -3.28 -23.25
N ARG A 12 -23.58 -2.41 -22.64
CA ARG A 12 -24.95 -2.77 -22.22
C ARG A 12 -25.94 -2.56 -23.36
N GLU A 13 -26.88 -3.48 -23.50
CA GLU A 13 -28.05 -3.28 -24.38
C GLU A 13 -29.01 -2.29 -23.72
N TRP A 14 -29.39 -1.25 -24.46
CA TRP A 14 -30.38 -0.28 -24.02
C TRP A 14 -31.78 -0.71 -24.45
N PRO A 15 -32.82 -0.53 -23.61
CA PRO A 15 -34.20 -0.79 -24.02
C PRO A 15 -34.60 0.05 -25.25
N GLU A 16 -35.39 -0.51 -26.16
CA GLU A 16 -35.73 0.12 -27.46
C GLU A 16 -36.39 1.52 -27.34
N GLU A 17 -37.08 1.80 -26.23
CA GLU A 17 -37.75 3.08 -25.98
C GLU A 17 -36.94 4.04 -25.07
N CYS A 18 -35.70 3.69 -24.71
CA CYS A 18 -34.90 4.52 -23.83
C CYS A 18 -34.27 5.70 -24.58
N GLN A 19 -34.55 6.92 -24.15
CA GLN A 19 -33.89 8.14 -24.63
C GLN A 19 -32.91 8.66 -23.58
N PHE A 20 -31.68 8.92 -23.99
CA PHE A 20 -30.67 9.56 -23.15
C PHE A 20 -30.60 11.06 -23.46
N GLU A 21 -30.95 11.89 -22.48
CA GLU A 21 -30.89 13.35 -22.57
C GLU A 21 -29.71 13.86 -21.72
N ILE A 22 -28.79 14.62 -22.33
CA ILE A 22 -27.68 15.26 -21.61
C ILE A 22 -28.10 16.68 -21.23
N LYS A 23 -28.26 16.94 -19.93
CA LYS A 23 -28.46 18.29 -19.39
C LYS A 23 -27.15 18.80 -18.79
N THR A 24 -26.64 19.90 -19.34
CA THR A 24 -25.48 20.59 -18.79
C THR A 24 -25.94 21.52 -17.68
N ILE A 25 -25.33 21.38 -16.50
CA ILE A 25 -25.52 22.31 -15.38
C ILE A 25 -24.32 23.26 -15.37
N SER A 26 -24.58 24.56 -15.43
CA SER A 26 -23.52 25.57 -15.28
C SER A 26 -23.26 25.81 -13.79
N GLY A 27 -22.02 25.62 -13.36
CA GLY A 27 -21.58 25.99 -12.01
C GLY A 27 -21.43 27.50 -11.85
N THR A 28 -21.25 27.94 -10.60
CA THR A 28 -20.92 29.35 -10.27
C THR A 28 -19.51 29.74 -10.69
N HIS A 29 -18.63 28.75 -10.89
CA HIS A 29 -17.22 28.92 -11.26
C HIS A 29 -16.91 28.16 -12.56
N SER A 30 -15.90 28.63 -13.29
CA SER A 30 -15.50 28.06 -14.59
C SER A 30 -14.40 26.99 -14.48
N GLY A 31 -13.86 26.76 -13.30
CA GLY A 31 -12.82 25.79 -13.01
C GLY A 31 -12.63 25.59 -11.51
N ASN A 32 -11.71 24.68 -11.17
CA ASN A 32 -11.40 24.27 -9.81
C ASN A 32 -9.93 23.85 -9.71
N VAL A 33 -9.30 24.04 -8.55
CA VAL A 33 -7.95 23.54 -8.28
C VAL A 33 -7.94 22.71 -6.99
N GLY A 34 -7.84 21.40 -7.14
CA GLY A 34 -7.81 20.47 -6.01
C GLY A 34 -6.41 20.05 -5.59
N ILE A 35 -6.27 19.66 -4.33
CA ILE A 35 -5.08 19.02 -3.78
C ILE A 35 -5.33 17.59 -3.33
N TYR A 36 -4.34 16.71 -3.51
CA TYR A 36 -4.47 15.30 -3.14
C TYR A 36 -3.15 14.69 -2.66
N TRP A 37 -3.28 13.65 -1.83
CA TRP A 37 -2.16 12.97 -1.19
C TRP A 37 -1.46 12.00 -2.16
N LEU A 38 -0.12 12.04 -2.19
CA LEU A 38 0.72 11.14 -3.00
C LEU A 38 1.73 10.31 -2.17
N GLY A 39 1.63 10.37 -0.84
CA GLY A 39 2.52 9.62 0.06
C GLY A 39 3.67 10.44 0.63
N TRP A 40 4.46 9.80 1.48
CA TRP A 40 5.70 10.35 2.01
C TRP A 40 6.87 10.11 1.05
N THR A 41 7.92 10.92 1.18
CA THR A 41 9.26 10.65 0.60
C THR A 41 10.34 11.10 1.57
N GLY A 42 11.54 10.54 1.46
CA GLY A 42 12.59 10.71 2.46
C GLY A 42 12.39 9.83 3.69
N LYS A 43 13.38 9.82 4.59
CA LYS A 43 13.36 9.03 5.83
C LYS A 43 13.66 9.91 7.04
N GLY A 44 13.08 9.57 8.19
CA GLY A 44 13.29 10.28 9.45
C GLY A 44 13.05 11.79 9.32
N ASP A 45 14.02 12.58 9.76
CA ASP A 45 13.95 14.04 9.79
C ASP A 45 13.98 14.73 8.41
N GLN A 46 14.22 13.97 7.34
CA GLN A 46 14.18 14.48 5.96
C GLN A 46 12.88 14.12 5.23
N ARG A 47 11.85 13.67 5.96
CA ARG A 47 10.57 13.32 5.37
C ARG A 47 9.87 14.54 4.78
N LYS A 48 9.32 14.38 3.58
CA LYS A 48 8.53 15.39 2.87
C LYS A 48 7.18 14.81 2.46
N MET A 49 6.16 15.65 2.51
CA MET A 49 4.84 15.33 1.98
C MET A 49 4.86 15.46 0.45
N ARG A 50 4.45 14.42 -0.27
CA ARG A 50 4.18 14.50 -1.70
C ARG A 50 2.72 14.87 -1.89
N ILE A 51 2.48 16.02 -2.51
CA ILE A 51 1.13 16.54 -2.74
C ILE A 51 0.96 16.76 -4.23
N GLY A 52 -0.11 16.22 -4.78
CA GLY A 52 -0.56 16.52 -6.12
C GLY A 52 -1.44 17.76 -6.10
N VAL A 53 -1.24 18.65 -7.06
CA VAL A 53 -2.13 19.78 -7.36
C VAL A 53 -2.70 19.56 -8.75
N ARG A 54 -4.02 19.69 -8.88
CA ARG A 54 -4.73 19.47 -10.14
C ARG A 54 -5.64 20.66 -10.42
N GLY A 55 -5.36 21.38 -11.50
CA GLY A 55 -6.28 22.38 -12.05
C GLY A 55 -7.17 21.78 -13.14
N SER A 56 -8.46 22.11 -13.13
CA SER A 56 -9.41 21.72 -14.16
C SER A 56 -10.36 22.87 -14.50
N GLY A 57 -10.73 23.00 -15.77
CA GLY A 57 -11.52 24.14 -16.23
C GLY A 57 -10.73 25.45 -16.22
N LYS A 58 -11.42 26.57 -16.49
CA LYS A 58 -10.78 27.88 -16.61
C LYS A 58 -10.39 28.41 -15.23
N THR A 59 -9.10 28.69 -15.08
CA THR A 59 -8.52 29.33 -13.89
C THR A 59 -8.66 30.85 -14.00
N ASP A 60 -9.38 31.47 -13.06
CA ASP A 60 -9.55 32.93 -13.02
C ASP A 60 -8.35 33.63 -12.33
N ASP A 61 -7.82 33.04 -11.26
CA ASP A 61 -6.57 33.45 -10.61
C ASP A 61 -5.59 32.28 -10.57
N PRO A 62 -4.47 32.32 -11.32
CA PRO A 62 -3.49 31.25 -11.30
C PRO A 62 -2.62 31.27 -10.04
N GLU A 63 -2.60 32.36 -9.27
CA GLU A 63 -1.80 32.48 -8.04
C GLU A 63 -2.48 31.74 -6.88
N LEU A 64 -1.82 30.69 -6.42
CA LEU A 64 -2.30 29.85 -5.34
C LEU A 64 -1.25 29.77 -4.24
N ALA A 65 -1.69 29.41 -3.04
CA ALA A 65 -0.81 29.27 -1.90
C ALA A 65 -1.18 28.05 -1.05
N LEU A 66 -0.16 27.29 -0.64
CA LEU A 66 -0.30 26.18 0.29
C LEU A 66 0.25 26.57 1.66
N SER A 67 -0.50 26.21 2.70
CA SER A 67 -0.06 26.29 4.10
C SER A 67 -0.06 24.90 4.71
N LEU A 68 0.92 24.63 5.58
CA LEU A 68 1.00 23.40 6.36
C LEU A 68 0.87 23.74 7.84
N SER A 69 -0.05 23.06 8.52
CA SER A 69 -0.29 23.21 9.95
C SER A 69 -0.42 21.85 10.64
N ASN A 70 -0.17 21.82 11.95
CA ASN A 70 -0.59 20.69 12.77
C ASN A 70 -2.11 20.76 12.93
N ALA A 71 -2.81 19.68 12.62
CA ALA A 71 -4.28 19.71 12.62
C ALA A 71 -4.87 19.84 14.03
N THR A 72 -4.17 19.31 15.05
CA THR A 72 -4.66 19.32 16.44
C THR A 72 -4.33 20.64 17.15
N SER A 73 -3.06 21.05 17.13
CA SER A 73 -2.63 22.28 17.81
C SER A 73 -2.92 23.56 17.00
N ARG A 74 -3.25 23.41 15.72
CA ARG A 74 -3.42 24.52 14.75
C ARG A 74 -2.17 25.38 14.57
N ALA A 75 -1.02 24.92 15.03
CA ALA A 75 0.25 25.59 14.84
C ALA A 75 0.69 25.50 13.37
N GLU A 76 1.10 26.63 12.79
CA GLU A 76 1.71 26.68 11.45
C GLU A 76 3.10 26.03 11.50
N LEU A 77 3.35 25.08 10.60
CA LEU A 77 4.57 24.28 10.59
C LEU A 77 5.54 24.67 9.47
N ALA A 78 5.01 25.13 8.34
CA ALA A 78 5.82 25.58 7.22
C ALA A 78 5.26 26.89 6.67
N LYS A 79 6.17 27.71 6.14
CA LYS A 79 5.81 28.98 5.50
C LYS A 79 4.94 28.71 4.27
N LEU A 80 4.07 29.67 3.99
CA LEU A 80 3.24 29.72 2.78
C LEU A 80 4.06 29.43 1.52
N THR A 81 3.71 28.36 0.82
CA THR A 81 4.35 27.99 -0.45
C THR A 81 3.48 28.49 -1.59
N LYS A 82 3.94 29.53 -2.29
CA LYS A 82 3.26 30.03 -3.50
C LYS A 82 3.46 29.06 -4.65
N LEU A 83 2.40 28.83 -5.40
CA LEU A 83 2.41 28.05 -6.63
C LEU A 83 1.52 28.71 -7.67
N TYR A 84 1.74 28.34 -8.93
CA TYR A 84 0.91 28.77 -10.04
C TYR A 84 0.25 27.54 -10.64
N SER A 85 -1.05 27.59 -10.93
CA SER A 85 -1.76 26.50 -11.61
C SER A 85 -2.60 27.05 -12.77
N ASN A 86 -2.54 26.39 -13.91
CA ASN A 86 -3.38 26.66 -15.07
C ASN A 86 -4.40 25.53 -15.29
N SER A 87 -5.34 25.75 -16.21
CA SER A 87 -6.29 24.72 -16.67
C SER A 87 -5.55 23.47 -17.16
N GLY A 88 -5.89 22.31 -16.60
CA GLY A 88 -5.32 21.02 -16.98
C GLY A 88 -3.96 20.70 -16.34
N ASP A 89 -3.40 21.60 -15.52
CA ASP A 89 -2.13 21.36 -14.84
C ASP A 89 -2.25 20.18 -13.86
N LYS A 90 -1.25 19.31 -13.90
CA LYS A 90 -0.99 18.27 -12.88
C LYS A 90 0.43 18.47 -12.35
N LYS A 91 0.55 18.95 -11.12
CA LYS A 91 1.85 19.26 -10.51
C LYS A 91 2.08 18.44 -9.26
N LEU A 92 3.32 18.01 -9.07
CA LEU A 92 3.80 17.41 -7.82
C LEU A 92 4.54 18.48 -7.03
N LEU A 93 4.16 18.64 -5.76
CA LEU A 93 4.83 19.50 -4.80
C LEU A 93 5.36 18.66 -3.63
N LEU A 94 6.50 19.11 -3.10
CA LEU A 94 7.10 18.55 -1.90
C LEU A 94 7.02 19.59 -0.79
N LEU A 95 6.25 19.32 0.26
CA LEU A 95 6.24 20.16 1.45
C LEU A 95 7.15 19.56 2.51
N ASP A 96 8.04 20.38 3.04
CA ASP A 96 8.92 20.00 4.15
C ASP A 96 8.12 19.97 5.45
N VAL A 97 8.25 18.86 6.19
CA VAL A 97 7.74 18.77 7.56
C VAL A 97 8.91 19.01 8.51
N PRO A 98 8.84 19.98 9.44
CA PRO A 98 9.92 20.21 10.39
C PRO A 98 10.27 18.95 11.18
N ALA A 99 11.56 18.74 11.45
CA ALA A 99 12.06 17.58 12.18
C ALA A 99 11.41 17.46 13.57
N GLY A 100 11.08 16.24 13.99
CA GLY A 100 10.44 15.95 15.28
C GLY A 100 8.96 16.37 15.39
N MET A 101 8.35 16.95 14.36
CA MET A 101 6.91 17.27 14.40
C MET A 101 6.09 16.04 14.05
N GLU A 102 5.28 15.58 15.01
CA GLU A 102 4.29 14.52 14.80
C GLU A 102 2.94 15.11 14.36
N GLY A 103 2.29 14.40 13.45
CA GLY A 103 0.95 14.70 12.95
C GLY A 103 -0.16 14.38 13.96
N PRO A 104 -1.44 14.46 13.56
CA PRO A 104 -1.91 14.64 12.18
C PRO A 104 -1.71 16.07 11.66
N PHE A 105 -1.63 16.20 10.34
CA PHE A 105 -1.38 17.46 9.64
C PHE A 105 -2.57 17.91 8.82
N LYS A 106 -2.66 19.22 8.57
CA LYS A 106 -3.61 19.84 7.66
C LYS A 106 -2.85 20.73 6.68
N VAL A 107 -3.03 20.43 5.40
CA VAL A 107 -2.61 21.28 4.29
C VAL A 107 -3.83 22.02 3.76
N SER A 108 -3.73 23.33 3.61
CA SER A 108 -4.81 24.15 3.08
C SER A 108 -4.35 24.90 1.83
N LEU A 109 -5.17 24.86 0.78
CA LEU A 109 -5.05 25.64 -0.43
C LEU A 109 -5.84 26.94 -0.28
N SER A 110 -5.23 28.05 -0.70
CA SER A 110 -5.86 29.37 -0.79
C SER A 110 -5.66 29.95 -2.19
N GLY A 111 -6.65 30.72 -2.65
CA GLY A 111 -6.67 31.34 -3.98
C GLY A 111 -7.56 30.62 -4.99
N ASP A 112 -8.05 29.41 -4.66
CA ASP A 112 -9.02 28.73 -5.51
C ASP A 112 -10.44 29.31 -5.35
N SER A 113 -11.23 29.19 -6.41
CA SER A 113 -12.56 29.76 -6.52
C SER A 113 -13.61 28.96 -5.75
N ASP A 114 -13.46 27.64 -5.67
CA ASP A 114 -14.26 26.77 -4.81
C ASP A 114 -13.40 26.26 -3.65
N SER A 115 -14.03 25.81 -2.56
CA SER A 115 -13.34 25.45 -1.33
C SER A 115 -13.53 24.00 -0.89
N PHE A 116 -14.35 23.23 -1.59
CA PHE A 116 -14.75 21.89 -1.17
C PHE A 116 -13.57 20.91 -1.07
N ASP A 117 -12.54 21.05 -1.91
CA ASP A 117 -11.34 20.20 -1.96
C ASP A 117 -10.03 20.95 -1.62
N ASN A 118 -10.14 22.16 -1.04
CA ASN A 118 -9.00 22.98 -0.64
C ASN A 118 -8.33 22.53 0.67
N THR A 119 -8.81 21.45 1.28
CA THR A 119 -8.25 20.93 2.53
C THR A 119 -7.81 19.50 2.34
N LEU A 120 -6.52 19.24 2.58
CA LEU A 120 -5.97 17.91 2.66
C LEU A 120 -5.52 17.63 4.09
N PHE A 121 -6.14 16.63 4.70
CA PHE A 121 -5.69 16.07 5.97
C PHE A 121 -4.73 14.90 5.75
N VAL A 122 -3.67 14.85 6.54
CA VAL A 122 -2.67 13.79 6.49
C VAL A 122 -2.50 13.22 7.89
N ALA A 123 -3.01 12.01 8.11
CA ALA A 123 -2.67 11.25 9.31
C ALA A 123 -1.35 10.50 9.09
N GLU A 124 -0.57 10.36 10.16
CA GLU A 124 0.69 9.65 10.09
C GLU A 124 0.48 8.15 9.92
N GLU A 125 1.32 7.55 9.08
CA GLU A 125 1.41 6.11 8.99
C GLU A 125 1.86 5.56 10.35
N ARG A 126 1.12 4.56 10.83
CA ARG A 126 1.52 3.81 12.01
C ARG A 126 2.09 2.47 11.55
N PRO A 127 3.41 2.34 11.42
CA PRO A 127 4.00 1.04 11.15
C PRO A 127 3.60 0.07 12.27
N ARG A 128 3.46 -1.20 11.90
CA ARG A 128 3.09 -2.28 12.82
C ARG A 128 4.34 -3.10 13.17
N PRO A 129 5.15 -2.69 14.16
CA PRO A 129 6.29 -3.48 14.58
C PRO A 129 5.81 -4.78 15.24
N ILE A 130 6.37 -5.90 14.77
CA ILE A 130 6.12 -7.24 15.27
C ILE A 130 7.43 -7.91 15.64
N GLY A 131 7.51 -8.40 16.86
CA GLY A 131 8.59 -9.26 17.30
C GLY A 131 8.41 -10.65 16.69
N LEU A 132 9.41 -11.13 15.96
CA LEU A 132 9.53 -12.53 15.55
C LEU A 132 10.40 -13.25 16.59
N HIS A 133 9.75 -13.95 17.51
CA HIS A 133 10.38 -14.66 18.63
C HIS A 133 10.70 -16.08 18.19
N TYR A 134 11.98 -16.35 18.00
CA TYR A 134 12.48 -17.64 17.55
C TYR A 134 12.87 -18.54 18.72
N PHE A 135 12.26 -19.73 18.75
CA PHE A 135 12.61 -20.85 19.64
C PHE A 135 13.37 -21.91 18.85
N GLY A 136 14.69 -21.80 18.89
CA GLY A 136 15.64 -22.70 18.29
C GLY A 136 17.07 -22.22 18.56
N GLU A 137 18.06 -22.92 18.02
CA GLU A 137 19.46 -22.50 18.13
C GLU A 137 19.68 -21.23 17.29
N ILE A 138 20.10 -20.13 17.93
CA ILE A 138 20.17 -18.81 17.29
C ILE A 138 21.16 -18.79 16.12
N GLU A 139 22.18 -19.64 16.17
CA GLU A 139 23.17 -19.87 15.13
C GLU A 139 22.53 -20.36 13.82
N ASN A 140 21.39 -21.06 13.89
CA ASN A 140 20.65 -21.51 12.71
C ASN A 140 20.09 -20.33 11.90
N ALA A 141 19.87 -19.18 12.52
CA ALA A 141 19.40 -17.98 11.83
C ALA A 141 20.44 -17.40 10.86
N ASP A 142 21.71 -17.77 10.98
CA ASP A 142 22.80 -17.37 10.08
C ASP A 142 23.34 -18.54 9.24
N ASN A 143 22.68 -19.71 9.28
CA ASN A 143 23.06 -20.91 8.54
C ASN A 143 22.12 -21.15 7.33
N PRO A 144 22.60 -21.06 6.07
CA PRO A 144 21.76 -21.25 4.88
C PRO A 144 21.22 -22.67 4.69
N ASN A 145 21.62 -23.63 5.52
CA ASN A 145 21.06 -24.97 5.52
C ASN A 145 19.86 -25.13 6.46
N GLN A 146 19.43 -24.05 7.13
CA GLN A 146 18.40 -24.08 8.17
C GLN A 146 17.21 -23.20 7.80
N ALA A 147 16.02 -23.56 8.29
CA ALA A 147 14.78 -22.83 8.05
C ALA A 147 14.85 -21.37 8.54
N ALA A 148 15.39 -21.17 9.75
CA ALA A 148 15.46 -19.86 10.41
C ALA A 148 16.21 -18.80 9.58
N PHE A 149 17.24 -19.20 8.82
CA PHE A 149 17.98 -18.30 7.93
C PHE A 149 17.08 -17.69 6.85
N TYR A 150 16.22 -18.49 6.23
CA TYR A 150 15.32 -18.02 5.18
C TYR A 150 14.21 -17.13 5.73
N ILE A 151 13.67 -17.45 6.90
CA ILE A 151 12.64 -16.62 7.55
C ILE A 151 13.19 -15.27 7.96
N LYS A 152 14.37 -15.24 8.60
CA LYS A 152 15.06 -13.99 8.96
C LYS A 152 15.36 -13.13 7.73
N ARG A 153 15.82 -13.74 6.63
CA ARG A 153 16.06 -13.00 5.39
C ARG A 153 14.80 -12.55 4.68
N ALA A 154 13.78 -13.40 4.64
CA ALA A 154 12.52 -13.09 3.97
C ALA A 154 11.82 -11.88 4.61
N THR A 155 11.95 -11.73 5.94
CA THR A 155 11.34 -10.65 6.73
C THR A 155 12.18 -9.37 6.79
N LEU A 156 13.44 -9.41 6.32
CA LEU A 156 14.33 -8.26 6.36
C LEU A 156 13.86 -7.17 5.39
N GLY A 157 13.62 -5.97 5.91
CA GLY A 157 13.28 -4.80 5.11
C GLY A 157 11.80 -4.71 4.72
N TRP A 158 10.92 -5.51 5.34
CA TRP A 158 9.48 -5.29 5.26
C TRP A 158 9.10 -3.93 5.86
N GLU A 159 8.22 -3.22 5.17
CA GLU A 159 7.70 -1.92 5.62
C GLU A 159 6.44 -2.08 6.46
N ASP A 160 5.65 -3.13 6.20
CA ASP A 160 4.49 -3.47 7.00
C ASP A 160 4.13 -4.98 6.89
N PRO A 161 4.00 -5.70 8.02
CA PRO A 161 4.49 -5.30 9.34
C PRO A 161 6.02 -5.20 9.36
N ILE A 162 6.56 -4.31 10.21
CA ILE A 162 8.02 -4.22 10.43
C ILE A 162 8.41 -5.37 11.36
N VAL A 163 9.23 -6.30 10.89
CA VAL A 163 9.57 -7.50 11.64
C VAL A 163 10.93 -7.38 12.32
N ASN A 164 10.93 -7.56 13.64
CA ASN A 164 12.13 -7.59 14.47
C ASN A 164 12.44 -9.03 14.89
N PHE A 165 13.42 -9.66 14.23
CA PHE A 165 13.84 -11.04 14.54
C PHE A 165 14.70 -11.10 15.81
N GLY A 166 14.35 -11.96 16.75
CA GLY A 166 15.14 -12.20 17.95
C GLY A 166 14.71 -13.41 18.77
N THR A 167 15.40 -13.66 19.87
CA THR A 167 14.97 -14.65 20.88
C THR A 167 14.01 -13.98 21.88
N PRO A 168 13.19 -14.75 22.61
CA PRO A 168 12.21 -14.18 23.56
C PRO A 168 12.80 -13.20 24.60
N ASN A 169 14.07 -13.35 24.95
CA ASN A 169 14.77 -12.47 25.91
C ASN A 169 15.49 -11.27 25.27
N ARG A 170 15.55 -11.20 23.93
CA ARG A 170 16.28 -10.17 23.18
C ARG A 170 15.37 -9.21 22.43
N VAL A 171 14.08 -9.51 22.33
CA VAL A 171 13.10 -8.63 21.72
C VAL A 171 12.49 -7.77 22.82
N ASP A 172 12.69 -6.46 22.76
CA ASP A 172 12.13 -5.53 23.75
C ASP A 172 10.60 -5.49 23.66
N ALA A 173 9.93 -5.81 24.77
CA ALA A 173 8.46 -5.81 24.83
C ALA A 173 7.88 -4.40 24.62
N GLU A 174 8.63 -3.34 24.98
CA GLU A 174 8.24 -1.94 24.80
C GLU A 174 8.26 -1.48 23.32
N GLU A 175 9.07 -2.13 22.45
CA GLU A 175 9.17 -1.76 21.03
C GLU A 175 8.09 -2.39 20.15
N ASN A 176 7.35 -3.39 20.66
CA ASN A 176 6.34 -4.11 19.91
C ASN A 176 4.94 -3.67 20.31
N ARG A 177 4.14 -3.25 19.32
CA ARG A 177 2.75 -2.85 19.54
C ARG A 177 1.75 -3.96 19.23
N ALA A 178 2.12 -4.88 18.35
CA ALA A 178 1.32 -6.05 18.00
C ALA A 178 1.77 -7.30 18.77
N ALA A 179 0.86 -8.27 18.88
CA ALA A 179 1.20 -9.56 19.47
C ALA A 179 2.35 -10.20 18.66
N PRO A 180 3.38 -10.71 19.33
CA PRO A 180 4.56 -11.24 18.65
C PRO A 180 4.22 -12.49 17.83
N PHE A 181 4.92 -12.68 16.72
CA PHE A 181 4.93 -13.93 15.98
C PHE A 181 5.92 -14.90 16.62
N ILE A 182 5.52 -16.14 16.86
CA ILE A 182 6.34 -17.13 17.55
C ILE A 182 6.72 -18.24 16.56
N LEU A 183 8.01 -18.38 16.28
CA LEU A 183 8.54 -19.48 15.46
C LEU A 183 9.14 -20.55 16.36
N ILE A 184 8.69 -21.79 16.22
CA ILE A 184 9.12 -22.94 17.02
C ILE A 184 9.80 -23.95 16.09
N ASP A 185 11.12 -24.04 16.24
CA ASP A 185 12.01 -24.92 15.47
C ASP A 185 12.87 -25.75 16.43
N SER A 186 12.33 -26.11 17.59
CA SER A 186 13.00 -26.93 18.59
C SER A 186 12.02 -27.68 19.47
N VAL A 187 12.54 -28.64 20.24
CA VAL A 187 11.81 -29.18 21.40
C VAL A 187 11.70 -28.07 22.45
N LEU A 188 10.58 -28.04 23.18
CA LEU A 188 10.31 -27.08 24.26
C LEU A 188 10.20 -27.82 25.59
N ASP A 189 10.76 -27.24 26.65
CA ASP A 189 10.51 -27.71 28.01
C ASP A 189 9.12 -27.29 28.50
N LYS A 190 8.66 -27.85 29.62
CA LYS A 190 7.32 -27.60 30.16
C LYS A 190 7.04 -26.12 30.43
N ASN A 191 8.05 -25.38 30.88
CA ASN A 191 7.93 -23.95 31.16
C ASN A 191 7.78 -23.13 29.88
N SER A 192 8.57 -23.45 28.85
CA SER A 192 8.50 -22.80 27.54
C SER A 192 7.18 -23.10 26.84
N VAL A 193 6.70 -24.35 26.90
CA VAL A 193 5.37 -24.70 26.37
C VAL A 193 4.27 -23.87 27.04
N ALA A 194 4.27 -23.77 28.38
CA ALA A 194 3.27 -22.99 29.10
C ALA A 194 3.34 -21.50 28.72
N SER A 195 4.55 -20.94 28.61
CA SER A 195 4.77 -19.55 28.20
C SER A 195 4.30 -19.27 26.77
N VAL A 196 4.69 -20.13 25.82
CA VAL A 196 4.28 -20.01 24.41
C VAL A 196 2.78 -20.14 24.27
N ARG A 197 2.16 -21.13 24.95
CA ARG A 197 0.70 -21.30 24.94
C ARG A 197 -0.03 -20.09 25.49
N SER A 198 0.42 -19.48 26.59
CA SER A 198 -0.18 -18.26 27.15
C SER A 198 -0.15 -17.14 26.11
N ARG A 199 1.01 -16.91 25.50
CA ARG A 199 1.18 -15.84 24.50
C ARG A 199 0.32 -16.05 23.26
N ILE A 200 0.21 -17.29 22.75
CA ILE A 200 -0.71 -17.60 21.65
C ILE A 200 -2.15 -17.35 22.10
N SER A 201 -2.53 -17.78 23.31
CA SER A 201 -3.88 -17.56 23.84
C SER A 201 -4.29 -16.10 23.99
N GLU A 202 -3.31 -15.21 24.14
CA GLU A 202 -3.48 -13.75 24.25
C GLU A 202 -3.48 -13.03 22.89
N GLY A 203 -3.16 -13.73 21.79
CA GLY A 203 -3.29 -13.21 20.43
C GLY A 203 -2.07 -13.42 19.53
N SER A 204 -0.98 -14.00 20.03
CA SER A 204 0.18 -14.33 19.17
C SER A 204 -0.16 -15.38 18.12
N HIS A 205 0.50 -15.29 16.97
CA HIS A 205 0.49 -16.35 15.97
C HIS A 205 1.71 -17.25 16.16
N GLY A 206 1.49 -18.55 16.40
CA GLY A 206 2.53 -19.56 16.49
C GLY A 206 2.74 -20.27 15.17
N LEU A 207 3.98 -20.51 14.77
CA LEU A 207 4.37 -21.40 13.69
C LEU A 207 5.29 -22.48 14.23
N LEU A 208 4.82 -23.72 14.25
CA LEU A 208 5.61 -24.89 14.62
C LEU A 208 6.06 -25.63 13.37
N LEU A 209 7.37 -25.80 13.20
CA LEU A 209 7.94 -26.70 12.21
C LEU A 209 8.04 -28.10 12.82
N LEU A 210 7.21 -29.02 12.34
CA LEU A 210 7.19 -30.41 12.77
C LEU A 210 8.02 -31.23 11.77
N ASP A 211 9.33 -31.06 11.86
CA ASP A 211 10.36 -31.70 11.03
C ASP A 211 10.95 -32.98 11.67
N HIS A 212 10.59 -33.28 12.92
CA HIS A 212 11.11 -34.40 13.69
C HIS A 212 10.01 -34.98 14.60
N PRO A 213 9.93 -36.32 14.78
CA PRO A 213 8.93 -36.96 15.63
C PRO A 213 8.88 -36.41 17.07
N ASP A 214 10.02 -36.01 17.63
CA ASP A 214 10.09 -35.46 19.00
C ASP A 214 9.29 -34.15 19.16
N ARG A 215 9.02 -33.42 18.06
CA ARG A 215 8.22 -32.19 18.08
C ARG A 215 6.72 -32.45 18.08
N ILE A 216 6.28 -33.69 17.88
CA ILE A 216 4.85 -34.07 17.99
C ILE A 216 4.36 -33.87 19.43
N GLU A 217 5.20 -34.17 20.43
CA GLU A 217 4.85 -33.94 21.85
C GLU A 217 4.72 -32.44 22.17
N VAL A 218 5.51 -31.59 21.50
CA VAL A 218 5.39 -30.13 21.61
C VAL A 218 4.05 -29.65 21.07
N ALA A 219 3.65 -30.12 19.88
CA ALA A 219 2.33 -29.82 19.29
C ALA A 219 1.20 -30.23 20.25
N ALA A 220 1.23 -31.48 20.72
CA ALA A 220 0.24 -32.02 21.65
C ALA A 220 0.16 -31.20 22.94
N SER A 221 1.31 -30.82 23.51
CA SER A 221 1.36 -30.06 24.77
C SER A 221 0.88 -28.61 24.63
N LEU A 222 1.19 -27.96 23.50
CA LEU A 222 0.69 -26.60 23.20
C LEU A 222 -0.83 -26.60 23.07
N LEU A 223 -1.40 -27.63 22.44
CA LEU A 223 -2.84 -27.80 22.30
C LEU A 223 -3.51 -28.29 23.60
N GLY A 224 -2.77 -29.03 24.44
CA GLY A 224 -3.35 -29.74 25.59
C GLY A 224 -4.12 -30.97 25.15
N GLU A 225 -3.76 -31.53 24.01
CA GLU A 225 -4.36 -32.73 23.44
C GLU A 225 -3.46 -33.94 23.71
N ASN A 226 -4.06 -35.12 23.79
CA ASN A 226 -3.33 -36.38 23.94
C ASN A 226 -3.60 -37.27 22.72
N GLY A 227 -2.66 -38.15 22.37
CA GLY A 227 -2.88 -39.13 21.30
C GLY A 227 -2.39 -38.73 19.91
N TRP A 228 -1.73 -37.58 19.78
CA TRP A 228 -0.94 -37.26 18.60
C TRP A 228 0.19 -38.29 18.44
N ARG A 229 0.36 -38.82 17.22
CA ARG A 229 1.36 -39.86 16.93
C ARG A 229 2.02 -39.62 15.59
N ALA A 230 3.29 -40.01 15.48
CA ALA A 230 3.92 -40.17 14.17
C ALA A 230 3.17 -41.26 13.41
N GLY A 231 2.90 -41.03 12.14
CA GLY A 231 2.46 -42.07 11.24
C GLY A 231 3.60 -43.03 10.93
N THR A 232 3.23 -44.17 10.34
CA THR A 232 4.18 -45.23 9.99
C THR A 232 4.84 -45.02 8.63
N GLU A 233 4.34 -44.04 7.88
CA GLU A 233 4.79 -43.72 6.53
C GLU A 233 5.84 -42.61 6.59
N ASN A 234 6.93 -42.80 5.87
CA ASN A 234 7.97 -41.80 5.65
C ASN A 234 8.16 -41.64 4.13
N PRO A 235 7.29 -40.85 3.47
CA PRO A 235 7.40 -40.61 2.04
C PRO A 235 8.78 -40.02 1.68
N THR A 236 9.37 -40.52 0.60
CA THR A 236 10.68 -40.04 0.15
C THR A 236 10.59 -38.75 -0.66
N ASP A 237 9.47 -38.53 -1.35
CA ASP A 237 9.16 -37.35 -2.17
C ASP A 237 7.65 -37.10 -2.08
N SER A 238 7.25 -35.99 -1.49
CA SER A 238 5.87 -35.54 -1.36
C SER A 238 5.66 -34.20 -2.06
N ARG A 239 4.43 -33.97 -2.50
CA ARG A 239 3.97 -32.69 -3.05
C ARG A 239 2.72 -32.23 -2.31
N LEU A 240 2.46 -30.93 -2.29
CA LEU A 240 1.16 -30.44 -1.84
C LEU A 240 0.10 -30.88 -2.85
N GLY A 241 -0.84 -31.71 -2.40
CA GLY A 241 -1.93 -32.26 -3.20
C GLY A 241 -3.17 -31.36 -3.14
N THR A 242 -3.71 -31.18 -1.93
CA THR A 242 -4.92 -30.38 -1.69
C THR A 242 -4.57 -29.15 -0.88
N ILE A 243 -5.04 -27.97 -1.30
CA ILE A 243 -4.86 -26.69 -0.60
C ILE A 243 -6.21 -25.98 -0.54
N ASP A 244 -6.60 -25.52 0.64
CA ASP A 244 -7.77 -24.65 0.79
C ASP A 244 -7.41 -23.21 0.39
N PHE A 245 -7.69 -22.85 -0.87
CA PHE A 245 -7.47 -21.49 -1.38
C PHE A 245 -8.50 -20.47 -0.89
N GLN A 246 -9.57 -20.87 -0.19
CA GLN A 246 -10.48 -19.93 0.48
C GLN A 246 -9.92 -19.50 1.84
N HIS A 247 -8.98 -20.28 2.39
CA HIS A 247 -8.34 -19.99 3.65
C HIS A 247 -7.54 -18.67 3.60
N PRO A 248 -7.60 -17.80 4.64
CA PRO A 248 -6.87 -16.53 4.66
C PRO A 248 -5.35 -16.63 4.50
N SER A 249 -4.74 -17.77 4.82
CA SER A 249 -3.30 -18.02 4.56
C SER A 249 -2.96 -18.26 3.09
N PHE A 250 -3.94 -18.67 2.27
CA PHE A 250 -3.73 -19.13 0.89
C PHE A 250 -4.55 -18.36 -0.15
N ASN A 251 -5.46 -17.47 0.27
CA ASN A 251 -6.34 -16.72 -0.62
C ASN A 251 -5.61 -15.89 -1.69
N LEU A 252 -4.39 -15.44 -1.43
CA LEU A 252 -3.51 -14.78 -2.41
C LEU A 252 -3.26 -15.66 -3.64
N PHE A 253 -3.29 -16.98 -3.49
CA PHE A 253 -3.00 -17.95 -4.53
C PHE A 253 -4.26 -18.56 -5.16
N ALA A 254 -5.45 -18.04 -4.83
CA ALA A 254 -6.71 -18.52 -5.40
C ALA A 254 -6.85 -18.26 -6.91
N ASP A 255 -6.12 -17.27 -7.45
CA ASP A 255 -6.04 -17.05 -8.89
C ASP A 255 -5.33 -18.24 -9.57
N PRO A 256 -5.93 -18.85 -10.62
CA PRO A 256 -5.35 -20.00 -11.32
C PRO A 256 -3.91 -19.80 -11.83
N ARG A 257 -3.47 -18.56 -12.07
CA ARG A 257 -2.10 -18.24 -12.47
C ARG A 257 -1.08 -18.47 -11.36
N PHE A 258 -1.54 -18.47 -10.11
CA PHE A 258 -0.71 -18.59 -8.92
C PHE A 258 -1.03 -19.84 -8.08
N SER A 259 -1.99 -20.67 -8.48
CA SER A 259 -2.44 -21.84 -7.71
C SER A 259 -1.61 -23.12 -7.94
N ASP A 260 -0.60 -23.11 -8.83
CA ASP A 260 0.25 -24.29 -9.07
C ASP A 260 1.34 -24.42 -7.99
N PHE A 261 1.19 -25.41 -7.11
CA PHE A 261 2.16 -25.83 -6.09
C PHE A 261 2.82 -27.19 -6.42
N SER A 262 2.42 -27.84 -7.52
CA SER A 262 2.81 -29.21 -7.86
C SER A 262 4.32 -29.40 -8.09
N ARG A 263 5.03 -28.30 -8.37
CA ARG A 263 6.48 -28.31 -8.61
C ARG A 263 7.31 -28.28 -7.33
N ILE A 264 6.71 -27.95 -6.19
CA ILE A 264 7.41 -27.84 -4.91
C ILE A 264 7.53 -29.23 -4.29
N ARG A 265 8.76 -29.71 -4.15
CA ARG A 265 9.05 -31.02 -3.56
C ARG A 265 9.41 -30.90 -2.08
N PHE A 266 8.98 -31.91 -1.33
CA PHE A 266 9.34 -32.13 0.07
C PHE A 266 9.92 -33.55 0.18
N TRP A 267 11.10 -33.67 0.76
CA TRP A 267 11.82 -34.93 0.90
C TRP A 267 11.83 -35.35 2.37
N HIS A 268 11.66 -36.65 2.61
CA HIS A 268 11.63 -37.23 3.95
C HIS A 268 10.59 -36.58 4.86
N THR A 269 9.38 -36.38 4.33
CA THR A 269 8.25 -35.86 5.10
C THR A 269 7.86 -36.87 6.18
N HIS A 270 7.37 -36.33 7.30
CA HIS A 270 6.78 -37.14 8.35
C HIS A 270 5.28 -37.12 8.20
N THR A 271 4.64 -38.24 8.53
CA THR A 271 3.18 -38.31 8.65
C THR A 271 2.80 -38.11 10.10
N VAL A 272 1.68 -37.41 10.34
CA VAL A 272 1.14 -37.18 11.69
C VAL A 272 -0.30 -37.69 11.73
N ARG A 273 -0.63 -38.44 12.77
CA ARG A 273 -1.99 -38.88 13.07
C ARG A 273 -2.54 -38.07 14.23
N LEU A 274 -3.67 -37.43 13.98
CA LEU A 274 -4.40 -36.60 14.93
C LEU A 274 -5.35 -37.45 15.78
N PRO A 275 -5.60 -37.06 17.05
CA PRO A 275 -6.73 -37.57 17.83
C PRO A 275 -8.06 -37.30 17.12
N GLU A 276 -9.07 -38.17 17.32
CA GLU A 276 -10.40 -38.01 16.72
C GLU A 276 -11.13 -36.73 17.20
N ASP A 277 -10.81 -36.27 18.40
CA ASP A 277 -11.35 -35.08 19.06
C ASP A 277 -10.45 -33.84 18.91
N SER A 278 -9.43 -33.91 18.04
CA SER A 278 -8.52 -32.78 17.81
C SER A 278 -9.25 -31.60 17.19
N ASN A 279 -8.90 -30.39 17.63
CA ASN A 279 -9.42 -29.15 17.04
C ASN A 279 -8.61 -28.70 15.82
N ALA A 280 -7.59 -29.46 15.42
CA ALA A 280 -6.72 -29.11 14.31
C ALA A 280 -7.39 -29.33 12.95
N VAL A 281 -7.38 -28.29 12.12
CA VAL A 281 -7.95 -28.32 10.76
C VAL A 281 -6.83 -28.33 9.74
N ALA A 282 -6.83 -29.30 8.82
CA ALA A 282 -5.90 -29.35 7.71
C ALA A 282 -6.27 -28.32 6.63
N ILE A 283 -5.43 -27.30 6.47
CA ILE A 283 -5.58 -26.27 5.43
C ILE A 283 -4.77 -26.59 4.16
N ALA A 284 -3.84 -27.53 4.28
CA ALA A 284 -3.16 -28.15 3.15
C ALA A 284 -2.81 -29.61 3.47
N GLN A 285 -2.83 -30.46 2.45
CA GLN A 285 -2.50 -31.87 2.51
C GLN A 285 -1.45 -32.21 1.45
N TYR A 286 -0.67 -33.25 1.74
CA TYR A 286 0.22 -33.86 0.77
C TYR A 286 -0.57 -34.69 -0.27
N ASP A 287 0.12 -35.17 -1.29
CA ASP A 287 -0.43 -36.00 -2.37
C ASP A 287 -0.88 -37.40 -1.90
N ASP A 288 -0.46 -37.82 -0.70
CA ASP A 288 -0.93 -39.02 0.01
C ASP A 288 -2.09 -38.73 0.99
N GLU A 289 -2.71 -37.55 0.89
CA GLU A 289 -3.79 -37.06 1.76
C GLU A 289 -3.37 -36.81 3.23
N SER A 290 -2.09 -37.03 3.58
CA SER A 290 -1.60 -36.72 4.92
C SER A 290 -1.57 -35.20 5.16
N PRO A 291 -1.81 -34.73 6.41
CA PRO A 291 -1.81 -33.30 6.69
C PRO A 291 -0.41 -32.69 6.46
N ALA A 292 -0.34 -31.65 5.63
CA ALA A 292 0.87 -30.87 5.41
C ALA A 292 0.89 -29.62 6.29
N ILE A 293 -0.25 -28.95 6.42
CA ILE A 293 -0.38 -27.74 7.25
C ILE A 293 -1.69 -27.83 8.02
N LEU A 294 -1.56 -27.71 9.34
CA LEU A 294 -2.66 -27.69 10.28
C LEU A 294 -2.78 -26.30 10.88
N GLU A 295 -4.01 -25.85 11.11
CA GLU A 295 -4.30 -24.64 11.85
C GLU A 295 -5.20 -24.94 13.05
N VAL A 296 -4.87 -24.37 14.21
CA VAL A 296 -5.63 -24.53 15.44
C VAL A 296 -5.78 -23.20 16.16
N PRO A 297 -7.00 -22.73 16.46
CA PRO A 297 -7.19 -21.56 17.31
C PRO A 297 -6.86 -21.90 18.77
N ILE A 298 -6.08 -21.04 19.44
CA ILE A 298 -5.84 -21.11 20.88
C ILE A 298 -6.17 -19.74 21.45
N GLY A 299 -7.23 -19.63 22.24
CA GLY A 299 -7.68 -18.34 22.78
C GLY A 299 -8.03 -17.35 21.67
N THR A 300 -7.37 -16.19 21.65
CA THR A 300 -7.53 -15.16 20.61
C THR A 300 -6.48 -15.25 19.49
N GLY A 301 -5.46 -16.10 19.64
CA GLY A 301 -4.44 -16.36 18.63
C GLY A 301 -4.60 -17.71 17.95
N THR A 302 -3.57 -18.06 17.18
CA THR A 302 -3.63 -19.22 16.28
C THR A 302 -2.27 -19.93 16.26
N LEU A 303 -2.28 -21.25 16.27
CA LEU A 303 -1.12 -22.10 16.02
C LEU A 303 -1.23 -22.71 14.62
N THR A 304 -0.28 -22.39 13.75
CA THR A 304 -0.04 -23.09 12.49
C THR A 304 1.04 -24.13 12.70
N ILE A 305 0.76 -25.39 12.36
CA ILE A 305 1.73 -26.49 12.42
C ILE A 305 2.04 -26.87 10.97
N TRP A 306 3.31 -26.70 10.58
CA TRP A 306 3.80 -27.18 9.29
C TRP A 306 4.45 -28.54 9.50
N VAL A 307 3.88 -29.57 8.89
CA VAL A 307 4.43 -30.93 8.94
C VAL A 307 5.51 -31.03 7.87
N GLY A 308 6.78 -31.10 8.28
CA GLY A 308 7.93 -31.10 7.39
C GLY A 308 8.91 -29.96 7.64
N ASP A 309 10.12 -30.11 7.10
CA ASP A 309 11.21 -29.16 7.26
C ASP A 309 11.23 -28.13 6.11
N TRP A 310 11.70 -26.93 6.43
CA TRP A 310 11.91 -25.83 5.48
C TRP A 310 13.36 -25.69 5.06
N ALA A 311 14.29 -26.41 5.68
CA ALA A 311 15.68 -26.47 5.24
C ALA A 311 15.77 -26.94 3.77
N PRO A 312 16.59 -26.29 2.91
CA PRO A 312 16.66 -26.59 1.48
C PRO A 312 17.01 -28.03 1.11
N LYS A 313 17.66 -28.76 2.03
CA LYS A 313 17.99 -30.18 1.86
C LYS A 313 16.73 -31.06 1.88
N TYR A 314 15.70 -30.65 2.60
CA TYR A 314 14.48 -31.42 2.85
C TYR A 314 13.25 -30.80 2.18
N SER A 315 13.31 -29.56 1.71
CA SER A 315 12.21 -28.97 0.96
C SER A 315 12.65 -27.89 -0.02
N GLN A 316 11.91 -27.75 -1.12
CA GLN A 316 12.03 -26.62 -2.05
C GLN A 316 11.16 -25.42 -1.64
N TRP A 317 10.41 -25.52 -0.54
CA TRP A 317 9.45 -24.49 -0.10
C TRP A 317 10.07 -23.10 -0.02
N VAL A 318 11.16 -22.95 0.75
CA VAL A 318 11.84 -21.66 0.98
C VAL A 318 12.49 -21.07 -0.27
N LEU A 319 12.70 -21.89 -1.31
CA LEU A 319 13.23 -21.47 -2.61
C LEU A 319 12.13 -21.15 -3.63
N SER A 320 10.87 -21.44 -3.28
CA SER A 320 9.74 -21.20 -4.15
C SER A 320 9.33 -19.72 -4.15
N THR A 321 8.72 -19.27 -5.23
CA THR A 321 8.11 -17.94 -5.32
C THR A 321 6.88 -17.78 -4.41
N LYS A 322 6.40 -18.88 -3.80
CA LYS A 322 5.23 -18.90 -2.90
C LYS A 322 5.59 -18.61 -1.45
N PHE A 323 6.85 -18.81 -1.07
CA PHE A 323 7.31 -18.70 0.30
C PHE A 323 7.11 -17.31 0.89
N VAL A 324 7.71 -16.28 0.30
CA VAL A 324 7.65 -14.91 0.82
C VAL A 324 6.22 -14.38 0.86
N PRO A 325 5.41 -14.51 -0.22
CA PRO A 325 4.04 -14.02 -0.18
C PRO A 325 3.15 -14.76 0.84
N TRP A 326 3.35 -16.07 1.03
CA TRP A 326 2.63 -16.83 2.07
C TRP A 326 3.06 -16.41 3.47
N LEU A 327 4.36 -16.22 3.71
CA LEU A 327 4.89 -15.76 4.98
C LEU A 327 4.34 -14.36 5.32
N GLN A 328 4.30 -13.45 4.34
CA GLN A 328 3.71 -12.13 4.51
C GLN A 328 2.24 -12.22 4.94
N ARG A 329 1.45 -13.12 4.36
CA ARG A 329 0.06 -13.34 4.78
C ARG A 329 -0.06 -13.81 6.22
N LEU A 330 0.82 -14.70 6.69
CA LEU A 330 0.83 -15.09 8.10
C LEU A 330 1.16 -13.93 9.04
N PHE A 331 2.15 -13.12 8.70
CA PHE A 331 2.52 -11.96 9.50
C PHE A 331 1.46 -10.86 9.49
N GLU A 332 0.80 -10.61 8.35
CA GLU A 332 -0.37 -9.72 8.28
C GLU A 332 -1.49 -10.22 9.19
N ARG A 333 -1.78 -11.53 9.18
CA ARG A 333 -2.76 -12.13 10.10
C ARG A 333 -2.37 -11.91 11.57
N ALA A 334 -1.10 -12.14 11.92
CA ALA A 334 -0.56 -11.86 13.25
C ALA A 334 -0.61 -10.36 13.61
N ALA A 335 -0.46 -9.47 12.64
CA ALA A 335 -0.61 -8.03 12.75
C ALA A 335 -2.07 -7.56 12.89
N GLY A 336 -3.03 -8.50 12.83
CA GLY A 336 -4.46 -8.22 12.93
C GLY A 336 -5.16 -7.94 11.59
N GLY A 337 -4.51 -8.15 10.45
CA GLY A 337 -5.09 -8.02 9.11
C GLY A 337 -4.16 -7.37 8.08
N PRO A 338 -4.67 -7.08 6.86
CA PRO A 338 -3.92 -6.36 5.84
C PRO A 338 -3.54 -4.95 6.32
N ASP A 339 -2.55 -4.34 5.66
CA ASP A 339 -2.24 -2.92 5.89
C ASP A 339 -3.49 -2.07 5.68
N GLN A 340 -3.65 -1.10 6.57
CA GLN A 340 -4.75 -0.17 6.55
C GLN A 340 -4.17 1.24 6.49
N PRO A 341 -4.27 1.91 5.33
CA PRO A 341 -3.67 3.22 5.11
C PRO A 341 -4.23 4.27 6.06
N SER A 342 -3.41 5.26 6.39
CA SER A 342 -3.81 6.35 7.30
C SER A 342 -4.48 7.52 6.55
N VAL A 343 -4.42 7.56 5.22
CA VAL A 343 -5.10 8.56 4.38
C VAL A 343 -5.93 7.82 3.32
N VAL A 344 -7.24 8.04 3.30
CA VAL A 344 -8.20 7.26 2.51
C VAL A 344 -9.27 8.16 1.90
N SER A 345 -9.71 7.85 0.68
CA SER A 345 -10.91 8.48 0.10
C SER A 345 -12.16 8.00 0.83
N ILE A 346 -13.11 8.90 1.06
CA ILE A 346 -14.32 8.63 1.84
C ILE A 346 -15.14 7.46 1.27
N ASP A 347 -15.13 7.30 -0.06
CA ASP A 347 -15.86 6.24 -0.75
C ASP A 347 -15.29 4.84 -0.45
N ALA A 348 -14.01 4.75 -0.06
CA ALA A 348 -13.32 3.49 0.19
C ALA A 348 -13.33 3.05 1.66
N VAL A 349 -13.82 3.89 2.57
CA VAL A 349 -13.72 3.66 4.02
C VAL A 349 -14.43 2.38 4.44
N ARG A 350 -15.63 2.13 3.89
CA ARG A 350 -16.41 0.91 4.21
C ARG A 350 -15.69 -0.39 3.85
N SER A 351 -15.00 -0.41 2.71
CA SER A 351 -14.27 -1.59 2.23
C SER A 351 -12.91 -1.78 2.92
N GLN A 352 -12.28 -0.70 3.39
CA GLN A 352 -10.96 -0.77 4.04
C GLN A 352 -11.05 -0.97 5.55
N PHE A 353 -12.13 -0.50 6.18
CA PHE A 353 -12.36 -0.59 7.62
C PHE A 353 -13.69 -1.28 7.88
N SER A 354 -13.66 -2.61 7.93
CA SER A 354 -14.84 -3.47 8.14
C SER A 354 -14.79 -4.17 9.51
N SER A 355 -14.50 -3.42 10.58
CA SER A 355 -14.52 -3.97 11.94
C SER A 355 -15.85 -3.64 12.64
N PRO A 356 -16.56 -4.63 13.21
CA PRO A 356 -17.81 -4.39 13.95
C PRO A 356 -17.59 -3.65 15.28
N THR A 357 -16.35 -3.62 15.78
CA THR A 357 -15.96 -2.91 17.00
C THR A 357 -15.40 -1.52 16.73
N ALA A 358 -15.41 -1.06 15.47
CA ALA A 358 -14.89 0.25 15.10
C ALA A 358 -15.74 1.38 15.70
N SER A 359 -15.05 2.32 16.34
CA SER A 359 -15.58 3.55 16.88
C SER A 359 -14.77 4.72 16.32
N TRP A 360 -15.46 5.67 15.72
CA TRP A 360 -14.90 6.84 15.05
C TRP A 360 -15.19 8.10 15.85
N GLN A 361 -14.18 8.94 16.07
CA GLN A 361 -14.32 10.25 16.70
C GLN A 361 -13.71 11.31 15.78
N LEU A 362 -14.52 12.23 15.26
CA LEU A 362 -14.02 13.36 14.47
C LEU A 362 -13.12 14.26 15.33
N LEU A 363 -12.07 14.83 14.75
CA LEU A 363 -11.25 15.85 15.38
C LEU A 363 -12.12 17.01 15.87
N ASP A 364 -11.88 17.50 17.08
CA ASP A 364 -12.67 18.53 17.78
C ASP A 364 -14.11 18.11 18.17
N ALA A 365 -14.53 16.86 17.93
CA ALA A 365 -15.81 16.34 18.39
C ALA A 365 -15.64 15.55 19.70
N ASP A 366 -16.55 15.78 20.66
CA ASP A 366 -16.56 15.06 21.95
C ASP A 366 -17.26 13.69 21.87
N VAL A 367 -17.97 13.42 20.77
CA VAL A 367 -18.81 12.23 20.61
C VAL A 367 -18.16 11.25 19.64
N SER A 368 -18.12 9.98 20.03
CA SER A 368 -17.76 8.87 19.15
C SER A 368 -18.99 8.21 18.54
N SER A 369 -18.88 7.75 17.29
CA SER A 369 -19.92 6.99 16.58
C SER A 369 -19.39 5.64 16.10
N SER A 370 -20.23 4.61 16.12
CA SER A 370 -19.95 3.33 15.48
C SER A 370 -20.28 3.34 13.98
N GLU A 371 -20.96 4.38 13.49
CA GLU A 371 -21.26 4.50 12.07
C GLU A 371 -20.02 4.92 11.27
N THR A 372 -19.87 4.35 10.07
CA THR A 372 -18.81 4.74 9.16
C THR A 372 -18.97 6.22 8.77
N PRO A 373 -17.92 7.05 8.89
CA PRO A 373 -18.01 8.45 8.53
C PRO A 373 -18.41 8.68 7.08
N ALA A 374 -19.22 9.72 6.85
CA ALA A 374 -19.72 10.11 5.53
C ALA A 374 -19.22 11.49 5.08
N LEU A 375 -18.45 12.19 5.91
CA LEU A 375 -17.83 13.48 5.59
C LEU A 375 -16.31 13.43 5.71
N PRO A 376 -15.56 14.17 4.86
CA PRO A 376 -14.10 14.25 4.97
C PRO A 376 -13.68 14.87 6.30
N GLY A 377 -12.49 14.52 6.78
CA GLY A 377 -12.01 14.96 8.09
C GLY A 377 -10.93 14.06 8.67
N LEU A 378 -10.40 14.45 9.83
CA LEU A 378 -9.53 13.59 10.64
C LEU A 378 -10.37 12.88 11.68
N TYR A 379 -10.33 11.56 11.67
CA TYR A 379 -11.05 10.73 12.62
C TYR A 379 -10.09 9.88 13.42
N ARG A 380 -10.31 9.81 14.73
CA ARG A 380 -9.65 8.86 15.60
C ARG A 380 -10.45 7.56 15.57
N LEU A 381 -9.84 6.52 15.00
CA LEU A 381 -10.38 5.17 14.92
C LEU A 381 -9.94 4.38 16.15
N ARG A 382 -10.90 3.79 16.86
CA ARG A 382 -10.69 2.81 17.92
C ARG A 382 -11.43 1.52 17.57
N ASP A 383 -10.73 0.41 17.43
CA ASP A 383 -11.34 -0.88 17.03
C ASP A 383 -10.91 -2.06 17.91
N GLY A 384 -10.39 -1.79 19.12
CA GLY A 384 -9.89 -2.78 20.07
C GLY A 384 -8.48 -3.28 19.77
N ARG A 385 -8.01 -3.14 18.52
CA ARG A 385 -6.64 -3.46 18.09
C ARG A 385 -5.79 -2.22 17.84
N SER A 386 -6.44 -1.12 17.49
CA SER A 386 -5.80 0.16 17.17
C SER A 386 -6.53 1.33 17.81
N ASP A 387 -5.76 2.37 18.16
CA ASP A 387 -6.28 3.70 18.53
C ASP A 387 -5.44 4.77 17.81
N ARG A 388 -5.86 5.16 16.60
CA ARG A 388 -5.05 6.00 15.70
C ARG A 388 -5.87 6.99 14.88
N TRP A 389 -5.18 7.99 14.32
CA TRP A 389 -5.78 8.92 13.38
C TRP A 389 -5.87 8.30 11.97
N ILE A 390 -6.99 8.54 11.31
CA ILE A 390 -7.27 8.24 9.92
C ILE A 390 -7.78 9.53 9.27
N ALA A 391 -7.19 9.93 8.16
CA ALA A 391 -7.61 11.07 7.36
C ALA A 391 -8.52 10.60 6.24
N LEU A 392 -9.75 11.11 6.23
CA LEU A 392 -10.74 10.88 5.18
C LEU A 392 -10.79 12.09 4.25
N GLN A 393 -10.64 11.83 2.95
CA GLN A 393 -10.61 12.85 1.90
C GLN A 393 -11.72 12.64 0.88
N ILE A 394 -12.01 13.70 0.14
CA ILE A 394 -12.74 13.60 -1.11
C ILE A 394 -11.83 12.94 -2.16
N SER A 395 -12.40 12.19 -3.10
CA SER A 395 -11.64 11.62 -4.20
C SER A 395 -11.04 12.72 -5.08
N SER A 396 -9.79 12.56 -5.52
CA SER A 396 -9.11 13.57 -6.35
C SER A 396 -9.75 13.77 -7.73
N GLU A 397 -10.57 12.80 -8.15
CA GLU A 397 -11.36 12.83 -9.36
C GLU A 397 -12.50 13.85 -9.27
N GLU A 398 -13.02 14.17 -8.08
CA GLU A 398 -14.07 15.18 -7.90
C GLU A 398 -13.59 16.58 -8.29
N SER A 399 -12.28 16.83 -8.25
CA SER A 399 -11.67 18.07 -8.74
C SER A 399 -11.67 18.18 -10.28
N GLU A 400 -12.06 17.13 -11.02
CA GLU A 400 -12.17 17.16 -12.49
C GLU A 400 -13.47 17.85 -12.93
N TRP A 401 -13.37 19.17 -13.13
CA TRP A 401 -14.49 20.03 -13.48
C TRP A 401 -14.97 19.89 -14.93
N GLU A 402 -14.09 19.44 -15.83
CA GLU A 402 -14.40 19.28 -17.25
C GLU A 402 -15.56 18.30 -17.49
N THR A 403 -16.33 18.53 -18.53
CA THR A 403 -17.37 17.59 -18.98
C THR A 403 -16.79 16.51 -19.88
N HIS A 404 -17.44 15.34 -19.92
CA HIS A 404 -17.19 14.38 -20.99
C HIS A 404 -17.58 14.99 -22.33
N ALA A 405 -16.84 14.65 -23.38
CA ALA A 405 -17.20 15.01 -24.73
C ALA A 405 -18.47 14.24 -25.15
N PHE A 406 -19.24 14.77 -26.09
CA PHE A 406 -20.46 14.08 -26.54
C PHE A 406 -20.13 12.73 -27.20
N GLU A 407 -19.01 12.69 -27.92
CA GLU A 407 -18.44 11.53 -28.59
C GLU A 407 -18.08 10.42 -27.60
N ASP A 408 -17.72 10.75 -26.35
CA ASP A 408 -17.46 9.76 -25.31
C ASP A 408 -18.72 8.94 -25.01
N TRP A 409 -19.90 9.59 -24.99
CA TRP A 409 -21.19 8.93 -24.74
C TRP A 409 -21.66 8.09 -25.94
N GLU A 410 -21.45 8.58 -27.16
CA GLU A 410 -21.72 7.81 -28.38
C GLU A 410 -20.87 6.55 -28.44
N ARG A 411 -19.57 6.65 -28.12
CA ARG A 411 -18.65 5.50 -28.08
C ARG A 411 -19.04 4.45 -27.05
N LEU A 412 -19.71 4.86 -25.98
CA LEU A 412 -20.25 3.95 -24.96
C LEU A 412 -21.60 3.32 -25.36
N GLY A 413 -22.15 3.69 -26.52
CA GLY A 413 -23.39 3.15 -27.06
C GLY A 413 -24.65 3.77 -26.46
N ALA A 414 -24.57 4.97 -25.87
CA ALA A 414 -25.74 5.64 -25.31
C ALA A 414 -26.74 6.04 -26.42
N PRO A 415 -28.06 5.81 -26.24
CA PRO A 415 -29.09 6.18 -27.20
C PRO A 415 -29.41 7.67 -27.09
N LEU A 416 -28.49 8.49 -27.60
CA LEU A 416 -28.60 9.95 -27.58
C LEU A 416 -29.79 10.35 -28.48
N GLY A 417 -30.83 10.91 -27.87
CA GLY A 417 -31.96 11.45 -28.62
C GLY A 417 -31.48 12.58 -29.51
N GLY A 418 -31.91 12.59 -30.78
CA GLY A 418 -31.53 13.61 -31.76
C GLY A 418 -32.07 14.99 -31.41
N SER A 419 -31.43 15.67 -30.45
CA SER A 419 -31.63 17.08 -30.12
C SER A 419 -30.28 17.80 -30.17
N SER A 420 -29.71 17.85 -31.37
CA SER A 420 -28.75 18.89 -31.75
C SER A 420 -29.50 20.21 -31.94
N SER A 421 -29.86 20.89 -30.85
CA SER A 421 -30.26 22.30 -30.95
C SER A 421 -29.95 23.05 -29.66
N LEU A 422 -28.99 23.98 -29.78
CA LEU A 422 -28.79 25.17 -28.95
C LEU A 422 -28.19 24.97 -27.54
N ALA A 423 -26.93 24.54 -27.52
CA ALA A 423 -25.91 25.31 -26.80
C ALA A 423 -24.86 25.70 -27.84
N GLU A 424 -24.72 26.99 -28.07
CA GLU A 424 -23.71 27.59 -28.94
C GLU A 424 -22.33 27.22 -28.39
N SER A 425 -21.81 26.05 -28.76
CA SER A 425 -20.37 25.84 -28.83
C SER A 425 -19.88 26.88 -29.83
N LYS A 426 -19.40 28.02 -29.32
CA LYS A 426 -18.48 28.86 -30.07
C LYS A 426 -17.36 27.92 -30.48
N ILE A 427 -17.41 27.45 -31.73
CA ILE A 427 -16.25 26.92 -32.42
C ILE A 427 -15.18 28.00 -32.19
N PRO A 428 -14.08 27.71 -31.46
CA PRO A 428 -13.08 28.71 -31.18
C PRO A 428 -12.70 29.31 -32.51
N THR A 429 -12.83 30.63 -32.61
CA THR A 429 -12.62 31.34 -33.87
C THR A 429 -11.22 30.97 -34.36
N GLU A 430 -10.97 30.92 -35.66
CA GLU A 430 -9.64 30.59 -36.18
C GLU A 430 -8.52 31.44 -35.53
N ALA A 431 -8.87 32.64 -35.06
CA ALA A 431 -8.02 33.51 -34.24
C ALA A 431 -7.69 32.94 -32.84
N GLU A 432 -8.64 32.32 -32.14
CA GLU A 432 -8.45 31.72 -30.80
C GLU A 432 -7.62 30.43 -30.87
N LEU A 433 -7.88 29.58 -31.89
CA LEU A 433 -7.04 28.42 -32.19
C LEU A 433 -5.62 28.85 -32.58
N ARG A 434 -5.47 29.93 -33.34
CA ARG A 434 -4.15 30.52 -33.64
C ARG A 434 -3.46 31.06 -32.40
N THR A 435 -4.18 31.65 -31.43
CA THR A 435 -3.56 32.10 -30.18
C THR A 435 -3.15 30.95 -29.26
N GLN A 436 -3.95 29.89 -29.14
CA GLN A 436 -3.57 28.71 -28.35
C GLN A 436 -2.37 27.98 -28.99
N ASN A 437 -2.40 27.78 -30.30
CA ASN A 437 -1.26 27.24 -31.04
C ASN A 437 -0.04 28.17 -30.96
N ALA A 438 -0.20 29.49 -30.98
CA ALA A 438 0.90 30.44 -30.84
C ALA A 438 1.53 30.38 -29.44
N VAL A 439 0.74 30.23 -28.37
CA VAL A 439 1.24 30.07 -27.00
C VAL A 439 1.97 28.73 -26.83
N GLU A 440 1.43 27.64 -27.37
CA GLU A 440 2.10 26.33 -27.38
C GLU A 440 3.41 26.35 -28.21
N LEU A 441 3.38 26.97 -29.40
CA LEU A 441 4.57 27.17 -30.24
C LEU A 441 5.60 28.10 -29.59
N GLU A 442 5.19 29.14 -28.87
CA GLU A 442 6.08 30.07 -28.19
C GLU A 442 6.79 29.41 -26.99
N SER A 443 6.11 28.49 -26.28
CA SER A 443 6.72 27.67 -25.23
C SER A 443 7.77 26.69 -25.77
N GLN A 444 7.55 26.12 -26.98
CA GLN A 444 8.46 25.19 -27.63
C GLN A 444 9.61 25.89 -28.39
N GLN A 445 9.45 27.17 -28.76
CA GLN A 445 10.44 27.96 -29.49
C GLN A 445 11.50 28.64 -28.61
N GLN A 446 11.57 28.47 -27.29
CA GLN A 446 12.65 29.09 -26.48
C GLN A 446 14.02 28.39 -26.64
N ILE A 447 14.09 27.24 -27.31
CA ILE A 447 15.32 26.44 -27.48
C ILE A 447 16.32 27.11 -28.44
N TRP A 448 15.88 27.78 -29.50
CA TRP A 448 16.80 28.41 -30.47
C TRP A 448 17.61 29.56 -29.87
N ARG A 449 17.09 30.24 -28.84
CA ARG A 449 17.81 31.30 -28.12
C ARG A 449 19.08 30.74 -27.47
N TRP A 450 18.99 29.55 -26.89
CA TRP A 450 20.14 28.85 -26.33
C TRP A 450 21.10 28.34 -27.40
N VAL A 451 20.60 27.92 -28.56
CA VAL A 451 21.44 27.54 -29.71
C VAL A 451 22.23 28.74 -30.24
N ILE A 452 21.63 29.92 -30.38
CA ILE A 452 22.36 31.14 -30.81
C ILE A 452 23.42 31.53 -29.79
N ILE A 453 23.10 31.49 -28.49
CA ILE A 453 24.09 31.79 -27.44
C ILE A 453 25.26 30.80 -27.51
N PHE A 454 24.98 29.51 -27.70
CA PHE A 454 26.02 28.48 -27.84
C PHE A 454 26.90 28.71 -29.06
N VAL A 455 26.32 29.01 -30.22
CA VAL A 455 27.07 29.33 -31.45
C VAL A 455 27.91 30.59 -31.29
N ALA A 456 27.38 31.63 -30.62
CA ALA A 456 28.13 32.86 -30.36
C ALA A 456 29.33 32.61 -29.43
N ILE A 457 29.18 31.78 -28.39
CA ILE A 457 30.29 31.37 -27.53
C ILE A 457 31.33 30.59 -28.34
N LEU A 458 30.89 29.67 -29.22
CA LEU A 458 31.79 28.88 -30.06
C LEU A 458 32.63 29.78 -30.98
N LEU A 459 32.00 30.74 -31.66
CA LEU A 459 32.69 31.72 -32.50
C LEU A 459 33.65 32.61 -31.70
N ALA A 460 33.26 33.03 -30.49
CA ALA A 460 34.14 33.81 -29.63
C ALA A 460 35.36 32.99 -29.17
N THR A 461 35.18 31.71 -28.84
CA THR A 461 36.28 30.82 -28.48
C THR A 461 37.21 30.56 -29.67
N GLU A 462 36.66 30.36 -30.87
CA GLU A 462 37.43 30.17 -32.09
C GLU A 462 38.23 31.43 -32.44
N SER A 463 37.62 32.60 -32.30
CA SER A 463 38.30 33.89 -32.52
C SER A 463 39.41 34.15 -31.51
N LEU A 464 39.22 33.77 -30.24
CA LEU A 464 40.26 33.85 -29.21
C LEU A 464 41.41 32.87 -29.47
N ILE A 465 41.12 31.65 -29.92
CA ILE A 465 42.14 30.65 -30.26
C ILE A 465 42.94 31.11 -31.48
N ALA A 466 42.27 31.61 -32.53
CA ALA A 466 42.92 32.17 -33.72
C ALA A 466 43.84 33.34 -33.36
N ARG A 467 43.39 34.25 -32.50
CA ARG A 467 44.20 35.38 -32.02
C ARG A 467 45.38 34.94 -31.17
N LYS A 468 45.25 33.85 -30.40
CA LYS A 468 46.35 33.27 -29.61
C LYS A 468 47.37 32.52 -30.47
N LEU A 469 46.95 31.93 -31.60
CA LEU A 469 47.87 31.36 -32.58
C LEU A 469 48.62 32.45 -33.35
N GLN A 470 47.93 33.52 -33.76
CA GLN A 470 48.54 34.62 -34.49
C GLN A 470 49.59 35.37 -33.63
N ASN A 471 49.29 35.59 -32.35
CA ASN A 471 50.28 36.15 -31.41
C ASN A 471 51.46 35.20 -31.11
N ARG A 472 51.35 33.90 -31.39
CA ARG A 472 52.47 32.94 -31.24
C ARG A 472 53.39 32.90 -32.45
N GLU A 473 52.90 33.22 -33.65
CA GLU A 473 53.73 33.35 -34.84
C GLU A 473 54.59 34.63 -34.80
N ASP A 474 54.05 35.72 -34.24
CA ASP A 474 54.80 36.98 -34.07
C ASP A 474 55.89 36.91 -32.96
N THR A 475 55.94 35.86 -32.14
CA THR A 475 57.01 35.69 -31.13
C THR A 475 58.13 34.73 -31.56
N VAL A 476 58.06 34.13 -32.76
CA VAL A 476 59.11 33.26 -33.31
C VAL A 476 59.86 33.92 -34.47
N ALA A 477 59.41 35.10 -34.91
CA ALA A 477 60.11 35.95 -35.87
C ALA A 477 60.74 37.19 -35.21
N VAL A 478 61.72 36.97 -34.33
CA VAL A 478 62.78 37.95 -33.97
C VAL A 478 64.11 37.23 -33.88
#